data_AF-A0A7J6UBL4-F1
#
_entry.id   AF-A0A7J6UBL4-F1
#
_cell.length_a   1.000
_cell.length_b   1.000
_cell.length_c   1.000
_cell.angle_alpha   90.00
_cell.angle_beta   90.00
_cell.angle_gamma   90.00
#
_symmetry.space_group_name_H-M   'P 1'
#
loop_
_entity.id
_entity.type
_entity.pdbx_description
1 polymer ?
#
loop_
_entity_poly.entity_id
_entity_poly.type
_entity_poly.pdbx_seq_one_letter_code
_entity_poly.pdbx_strand_id
1 'polypeptide(L)'
;GIHIGVTPDDPKALAKSANLNTHLEEHSWWVDASGWLHIPDEGASLCGWSSGDLKAGDLVAITCPEDGTLCVYVNGRRKVQGREARIPSGKHSKPLYGFIALTGNVTEVSLVEGSLARDYH
;
A
#
# COMPACT_ATOMS: atom_id res chain seq x y z
N GLY A 1 -2.73 -10.41 8.83
CA GLY A 1 -2.32 -9.01 8.96
C GLY A 1 -3.17 -8.21 8.00
N ILE A 2 -2.55 -7.29 7.29
CA ILE A 2 -3.18 -6.58 6.18
C ILE A 2 -2.28 -6.63 4.95
N HIS A 3 -2.88 -6.58 3.78
CA HIS A 3 -2.20 -6.10 2.57
C HIS A 3 -2.54 -4.62 2.43
N ILE A 4 -1.55 -3.79 2.11
CA ILE A 4 -1.74 -2.35 1.93
C ILE A 4 -1.03 -1.91 0.66
N GLY A 5 -1.73 -1.14 -0.17
CA GLY A 5 -1.22 -0.80 -1.49
C GLY A 5 -1.90 0.39 -2.14
N VAL A 6 -1.43 0.68 -3.34
CA VAL A 6 -2.00 1.66 -4.25
C VAL A 6 -2.20 1.06 -5.64
N THR A 7 -3.29 1.46 -6.30
CA THR A 7 -3.65 1.06 -7.65
C THR A 7 -3.97 2.29 -8.51
N PRO A 8 -3.63 2.30 -9.81
CA PRO A 8 -4.06 3.36 -10.73
C PRO A 8 -5.52 3.18 -11.20
N ASP A 9 -6.18 2.10 -10.82
CA ASP A 9 -7.52 1.75 -11.29
C ASP A 9 -8.63 2.28 -10.38
N ASP A 10 -9.69 2.81 -10.99
CA ASP A 10 -10.82 3.40 -10.26
C ASP A 10 -11.51 2.34 -9.37
N PRO A 11 -11.63 2.57 -8.04
CA PRO A 11 -12.32 1.66 -7.13
C PRO A 11 -13.76 1.34 -7.58
N LYS A 12 -14.46 2.27 -8.24
CA LYS A 12 -15.82 2.03 -8.76
C LYS A 12 -15.85 1.06 -9.94
N ALA A 13 -14.76 1.00 -10.72
CA ALA A 13 -14.61 0.02 -11.79
C ALA A 13 -14.19 -1.34 -11.19
N LEU A 14 -13.22 -1.34 -10.28
CA LEU A 14 -12.75 -2.53 -9.58
C LEU A 14 -13.86 -3.26 -8.82
N ALA A 15 -14.77 -2.52 -8.17
CA ALA A 15 -15.91 -3.09 -7.46
C ALA A 15 -16.89 -3.90 -8.35
N LYS A 16 -16.80 -3.74 -9.67
CA LYS A 16 -17.63 -4.47 -10.64
C LYS A 16 -16.88 -5.65 -11.27
N SER A 17 -15.57 -5.78 -11.01
CA SER A 17 -14.74 -6.83 -11.59
C SER A 17 -14.99 -8.16 -10.92
N ALA A 18 -15.14 -9.22 -11.72
CA ALA A 18 -15.18 -10.60 -11.20
C ALA A 18 -13.79 -11.11 -10.75
N ASN A 19 -12.71 -10.44 -11.19
CA ASN A 19 -11.32 -10.86 -10.99
C ASN A 19 -10.51 -9.81 -10.21
N LEU A 20 -11.09 -9.25 -9.15
CA LEU A 20 -10.48 -8.16 -8.38
C LEU A 20 -9.06 -8.49 -7.92
N ASN A 21 -8.83 -9.68 -7.35
CA ASN A 21 -7.53 -10.06 -6.81
C ASN A 21 -6.45 -10.10 -7.89
N THR A 22 -6.71 -10.80 -9.00
CA THR A 22 -5.77 -10.88 -10.14
C THR A 22 -5.46 -9.50 -10.69
N HIS A 23 -6.47 -8.63 -10.80
CA HIS A 23 -6.25 -7.27 -11.31
C HIS A 23 -5.37 -6.43 -10.37
N LEU A 24 -5.56 -6.57 -9.05
CA LEU A 24 -4.71 -5.89 -8.08
C LEU A 24 -3.27 -6.45 -8.11
N GLU A 25 -3.11 -7.76 -8.25
CA GLU A 25 -1.80 -8.41 -8.39
C GLU A 25 -1.03 -7.93 -9.63
N GLU A 26 -1.71 -7.75 -10.76
CA GLU A 26 -1.09 -7.41 -12.04
C GLU A 26 -0.83 -5.90 -12.21
N HIS A 27 -1.59 -5.02 -11.55
CA HIS A 27 -1.57 -3.58 -11.84
C HIS A 27 -1.30 -2.67 -10.64
N SER A 28 -1.03 -3.23 -9.46
CA SER A 28 -0.88 -2.44 -8.23
C SER A 28 0.47 -2.62 -7.54
N TRP A 29 0.85 -1.61 -6.74
CA TRP A 29 2.00 -1.67 -5.85
C TRP A 29 1.51 -1.88 -4.43
N TRP A 30 2.00 -2.91 -3.76
CA TRP A 30 1.47 -3.25 -2.44
C TRP A 30 2.45 -4.06 -1.61
N VAL A 31 2.31 -3.96 -0.29
CA VAL A 31 3.03 -4.79 0.66
C VAL A 31 2.07 -5.82 1.24
N ASP A 32 2.43 -7.09 1.11
CA ASP A 32 1.65 -8.19 1.64
C ASP A 32 1.89 -8.41 3.15
N ALA A 33 1.11 -9.31 3.75
CA ALA A 33 1.19 -9.55 5.19
C ALA A 33 2.50 -10.23 5.61
N SER A 34 3.23 -10.82 4.67
CA SER A 34 4.52 -11.47 4.89
C SER A 34 5.71 -10.54 4.66
N GLY A 35 5.46 -9.29 4.25
CA GLY A 35 6.49 -8.27 4.04
C GLY A 35 7.15 -8.31 2.66
N TRP A 36 6.44 -8.82 1.66
CA TRP A 36 6.85 -8.68 0.27
C TRP A 36 6.22 -7.42 -0.33
N LEU A 37 7.05 -6.59 -0.94
CA LEU A 37 6.63 -5.53 -1.85
C LEU A 37 6.44 -6.12 -3.24
N HIS A 38 5.20 -6.06 -3.72
CA HIS A 38 4.79 -6.46 -5.07
C HIS A 38 4.80 -5.24 -5.99
N ILE A 39 5.35 -5.43 -7.19
CA ILE A 39 5.50 -4.43 -8.23
C ILE A 39 4.87 -5.01 -9.51
N PRO A 40 3.98 -4.26 -10.20
CA PRO A 40 3.36 -4.69 -11.45
C PRO A 40 4.41 -5.18 -12.44
N ASP A 41 4.17 -6.34 -13.05
CA ASP A 41 5.02 -6.98 -14.08
C ASP A 41 6.48 -7.31 -13.68
N GLU A 42 6.95 -6.90 -12.49
CA GLU A 42 8.32 -7.14 -12.00
C GLU A 42 8.40 -8.21 -10.90
N GLY A 43 7.27 -8.57 -10.30
CA GLY A 43 7.19 -9.56 -9.23
C GLY A 43 7.33 -8.95 -7.84
N ALA A 44 7.90 -9.70 -6.89
CA ALA A 44 7.92 -9.30 -5.48
C ALA A 44 9.31 -9.41 -4.85
N SER A 45 9.60 -8.51 -3.90
CA SER A 45 10.85 -8.53 -3.11
C SER A 45 10.60 -8.22 -1.63
N LEU A 46 11.48 -8.68 -0.75
CA LEU A 46 11.33 -8.44 0.70
C LEU A 46 11.60 -6.97 1.03
N CYS A 47 10.65 -6.32 1.71
CA CYS A 47 10.74 -4.90 2.04
C CYS A 47 11.17 -4.62 3.50
N GLY A 48 11.48 -5.67 4.28
CA GLY A 48 12.02 -5.56 5.64
C GLY A 48 11.00 -5.23 6.73
N TRP A 49 9.71 -5.24 6.41
CA TRP A 49 8.62 -5.05 7.38
C TRP A 49 7.43 -5.93 7.01
N SER A 50 6.78 -6.55 8.00
CA SER A 50 5.58 -7.35 7.84
C SER A 50 4.43 -6.73 8.64
N SER A 51 3.22 -6.77 8.10
CA SER A 51 2.03 -6.34 8.83
C SER A 51 1.58 -7.33 9.92
N GLY A 52 2.26 -8.49 10.04
CA GLY A 52 2.07 -9.43 11.15
C GLY A 52 2.48 -8.85 12.50
N ASP A 53 3.34 -7.83 12.52
CA ASP A 53 3.78 -7.16 13.75
C ASP A 53 2.77 -6.13 14.29
N LEU A 54 1.72 -5.81 13.52
CA LEU A 54 0.72 -4.82 13.90
C LEU A 54 -0.16 -5.30 15.06
N LYS A 55 -0.55 -4.37 15.92
CA LYS A 55 -1.47 -4.56 17.03
C LYS A 55 -2.70 -3.66 16.87
N ALA A 56 -3.77 -4.00 17.57
CA ALA A 56 -4.95 -3.15 17.63
C ALA A 56 -4.56 -1.76 18.17
N GLY A 57 -4.99 -0.71 17.46
CA GLY A 57 -4.66 0.68 17.74
C GLY A 57 -3.41 1.21 17.03
N ASP A 58 -2.60 0.36 16.39
CA ASP A 58 -1.52 0.85 15.54
C ASP A 58 -2.07 1.59 14.32
N LEU A 59 -1.47 2.73 14.01
CA LEU A 59 -1.77 3.52 12.83
C LEU A 59 -0.80 3.15 11.72
N VAL A 60 -1.33 2.79 10.55
CA VAL A 60 -0.53 2.44 9.37
C VAL A 60 -0.89 3.38 8.22
N ALA A 61 0.11 3.81 7.46
CA ALA A 61 -0.08 4.56 6.23
C ALA A 61 0.85 4.08 5.13
N ILE A 62 0.36 4.20 3.89
CA ILE A 62 1.16 4.11 2.68
C ILE A 62 1.21 5.51 2.05
N THR A 63 2.39 5.91 1.58
CA THR A 63 2.56 7.15 0.82
C THR A 63 3.37 6.88 -0.43
N CYS A 64 3.06 7.61 -1.50
CA CYS A 64 3.77 7.57 -2.77
C CYS A 64 4.30 8.97 -3.07
N PRO A 65 5.52 9.32 -2.61
CA PRO A 65 6.10 10.62 -2.88
C PRO A 65 6.38 10.82 -4.37
N GLU A 66 6.68 12.05 -4.77
CA GLU A 66 6.96 12.38 -6.18
C GLU A 66 8.20 11.68 -6.74
N ASP A 67 9.09 11.16 -5.89
CA ASP A 67 10.25 10.37 -6.30
C ASP A 67 9.90 8.93 -6.75
N GLY A 68 8.62 8.55 -6.70
CA GLY A 68 8.12 7.25 -7.13
C GLY A 68 8.38 6.12 -6.13
N THR A 69 8.85 6.44 -4.93
CA THR A 69 9.03 5.43 -3.88
C THR A 69 7.69 5.00 -3.28
N LEU A 70 7.61 3.75 -2.81
CA LEU A 70 6.54 3.30 -1.91
C LEU A 70 7.04 3.33 -0.48
N CYS A 71 6.42 4.13 0.37
CA CYS A 71 6.76 4.19 1.79
C CYS A 71 5.62 3.69 2.67
N VAL A 72 5.95 2.84 3.65
CA VAL A 72 5.01 2.41 4.69
C VAL A 72 5.44 3.02 6.03
N TYR A 73 4.47 3.56 6.77
CA TYR A 73 4.65 4.14 8.09
C TYR A 73 3.80 3.38 9.10
N VAL A 74 4.35 3.15 10.29
CA VAL A 74 3.62 2.61 11.45
C VAL A 74 3.83 3.56 12.61
N ASN A 75 2.73 4.09 13.17
CA ASN A 75 2.72 5.10 14.24
C ASN A 75 3.66 6.27 13.92
N GLY A 76 3.61 6.76 12.68
CA GLY A 76 4.44 7.86 12.16
C GLY A 76 5.89 7.49 11.82
N ARG A 77 6.35 6.27 12.12
CA ARG A 77 7.73 5.84 11.80
C ARG A 77 7.78 5.11 10.48
N ARG A 78 8.65 5.57 9.57
CA ARG A 78 8.90 4.87 8.29
C ARG A 78 9.48 3.49 8.55
N LYS A 79 8.82 2.46 8.01
CA LYS A 79 9.22 1.05 8.07
C LYS A 79 9.74 0.54 6.75
N VAL A 80 9.16 1.01 5.65
CA VAL A 80 9.53 0.63 4.28
C VAL A 80 9.89 1.88 3.48
N GLN A 81 10.92 1.77 2.65
CA GLN A 81 11.26 2.71 1.58
C GLN A 81 11.59 1.91 0.31
N GLY A 82 10.56 1.46 -0.41
CA GLY A 82 10.69 0.68 -1.64
C GLY A 82 11.02 1.58 -2.82
N ARG A 83 12.31 1.70 -3.15
CA ARG A 83 12.81 2.53 -4.28
C ARG A 83 12.62 1.86 -5.62
N GLU A 84 12.58 0.54 -5.60
CA GLU A 84 12.27 -0.36 -6.70
C GLU A 84 10.84 -0.18 -7.22
N ALA A 85 9.91 0.33 -6.41
CA ALA A 85 8.51 0.49 -6.79
C ALA A 85 8.31 1.36 -8.04
N ARG A 86 9.10 2.44 -8.21
CA ARG A 86 9.07 3.33 -9.38
C ARG A 86 7.65 3.75 -9.80
N ILE A 87 6.81 4.06 -8.81
CA ILE A 87 5.41 4.42 -9.03
C ILE A 87 5.35 5.67 -9.91
N PRO A 88 4.61 5.66 -11.03
CA PRO A 88 4.47 6.83 -11.88
C PRO A 88 3.87 8.01 -11.09
N SER A 89 4.61 9.12 -11.04
CA SER A 89 4.26 10.34 -10.30
C SER A 89 4.27 11.57 -11.22
N GLY A 90 3.59 12.64 -10.79
CA GLY A 90 3.57 13.93 -11.52
C GLY A 90 2.28 14.21 -12.30
N LYS A 91 2.26 15.35 -13.00
CA LYS A 91 1.03 15.95 -13.59
C LYS A 91 0.33 15.11 -14.66
N HIS A 92 1.03 14.16 -15.27
CA HIS A 92 0.49 13.32 -16.35
C HIS A 92 0.19 11.88 -15.89
N SER A 93 0.47 11.56 -14.63
CA SER A 93 0.20 10.23 -14.08
C SER A 93 -1.28 10.07 -13.74
N LYS A 94 -1.77 8.84 -13.86
CA LYS A 94 -3.12 8.49 -13.39
C LYS A 94 -3.23 8.75 -11.89
N PRO A 95 -4.42 9.13 -11.37
CA PRO A 95 -4.64 9.18 -9.94
C PRO A 95 -4.41 7.78 -9.35
N LEU A 96 -3.86 7.75 -8.13
CA LEU A 96 -3.69 6.53 -7.37
C LEU A 96 -4.78 6.43 -6.30
N TYR A 97 -5.26 5.21 -6.08
CA TYR A 97 -6.24 4.88 -5.06
C TYR A 97 -5.62 3.91 -4.07
N GLY A 98 -5.72 4.23 -2.77
CA GLY A 98 -5.28 3.33 -1.71
C GLY A 98 -6.27 2.19 -1.53
N PHE A 99 -5.76 1.01 -1.21
CA PHE A 99 -6.58 -0.13 -0.82
C PHE A 99 -5.96 -0.87 0.37
N ILE A 100 -6.82 -1.57 1.09
CA ILE A 100 -6.45 -2.50 2.16
C ILE A 100 -7.20 -3.80 1.93
N ALA A 101 -6.51 -4.94 2.04
CA ALA A 101 -7.13 -6.24 2.17
C ALA A 101 -6.87 -6.80 3.57
N LEU A 102 -7.93 -7.27 4.23
CA LEU A 102 -7.83 -7.88 5.56
C LEU A 102 -7.46 -9.35 5.42
N THR A 103 -6.45 -9.80 6.17
CA THR A 103 -5.96 -11.19 6.11
C THR A 103 -5.76 -11.79 7.50
N GLY A 104 -5.93 -13.11 7.62
CA GLY A 104 -5.76 -13.81 8.89
C GLY A 104 -6.70 -13.26 9.98
N ASN A 105 -6.12 -12.78 11.08
CA ASN A 105 -6.88 -12.40 12.28
C ASN A 105 -7.31 -10.92 12.33
N VAL A 106 -6.99 -10.11 11.32
CA VAL A 106 -7.44 -8.71 11.29
C VAL A 106 -8.88 -8.69 10.78
N THR A 107 -9.80 -8.19 11.61
CA THR A 107 -11.23 -8.17 11.30
C THR A 107 -11.75 -6.80 10.87
N GLU A 108 -11.06 -5.72 11.25
CA GLU A 108 -11.50 -4.36 11.00
C GLU A 108 -10.31 -3.41 10.89
N VAL A 109 -10.46 -2.40 10.04
CA VAL A 109 -9.63 -1.21 9.99
C VAL A 109 -10.56 0.00 9.83
N SER A 110 -10.15 1.14 10.36
CA SER A 110 -10.83 2.41 10.15
C SER A 110 -9.91 3.40 9.46
N LEU A 111 -10.47 4.19 8.55
CA LEU A 111 -9.76 5.35 8.01
C LEU A 111 -9.74 6.43 9.09
N VAL A 112 -8.54 6.92 9.40
CA VAL A 112 -8.34 7.98 10.39
C VAL A 112 -8.04 9.28 9.64
N GLU A 113 -8.77 10.35 9.97
CA GLU A 113 -8.47 11.68 9.45
C GLU A 113 -7.20 12.24 10.10
N GLY A 114 -6.26 12.69 9.28
CA GLY A 114 -4.97 13.23 9.72
C GLY A 114 -3.82 12.76 8.84
N SER A 115 -2.72 13.51 8.85
CA SER A 115 -1.50 13.10 8.15
C SER A 115 -0.52 12.51 9.15
N LEU A 116 -0.25 11.21 9.05
CA LEU A 116 0.92 10.60 9.71
C LEU A 116 2.26 11.10 9.13
N ALA A 117 2.23 11.78 7.98
CA ALA A 117 3.39 12.20 7.21
C ALA A 117 3.78 13.68 7.41
N ARG A 118 2.96 14.51 8.05
CA ARG A 118 3.24 15.96 8.22
C ARG A 118 4.35 16.26 9.22
N ASP A 119 4.70 15.31 10.08
CA ASP A 119 5.57 15.57 11.23
C ASP A 119 7.03 15.11 11.04
N TYR A 120 7.42 14.68 9.83
CA TYR A 120 8.74 14.05 9.62
C TYR A 120 9.39 14.48 8.28
N HIS A 121 9.67 15.79 8.16
CA HIS A 121 10.64 16.35 7.21
C HIS A 121 12.02 16.46 7.85
#